data_AF-A0A519XZP5-F1
#
_entry.id   AF-A0A519XZP5-F1
#
_cell.length_a   1.000
_cell.length_b   1.000
_cell.length_c   1.000
_cell.angle_alpha   90.00
_cell.angle_beta   90.00
_cell.angle_gamma   90.00
#
_symmetry.space_group_name_H-M   'P 1'
#
loop_
_entity.id
_entity.type
_entity.pdbx_description
1 polymer ?
#
loop_
_entity_poly.entity_id
_entity_poly.type
_entity_poly.pdbx_seq_one_letter_code
_entity_poly.pdbx_strand_id
1 'polypeptide(L)'
;MNEATTLQVQELTRKVSGVTTVRPPLTMYLAPDDVMLALDVDFDDSLTATQVEEAVVAVQNSIRANYPEFKRIFIEAKSLAGRE
;
A
#
# COMPACT_ATOMS: atom_id res chain seq x y z
N MET A 1 -4.84 -11.75 9.10
CA MET A 1 -5.76 -10.99 8.24
C MET A 1 -6.60 -11.98 7.44
N ASN A 2 -7.90 -11.74 7.28
CA ASN A 2 -8.78 -12.59 6.46
C ASN A 2 -8.79 -12.13 4.99
N GLU A 3 -9.36 -12.94 4.10
CA GLU A 3 -9.40 -12.67 2.65
C GLU A 3 -10.17 -11.38 2.30
N ALA A 4 -11.26 -11.08 3.01
CA ALA A 4 -12.06 -9.87 2.78
C ALA A 4 -11.24 -8.59 3.05
N THR A 5 -10.50 -8.55 4.15
CA THR A 5 -9.59 -7.43 4.46
C THR A 5 -8.49 -7.31 3.41
N THR A 6 -7.90 -8.42 2.95
CA THR A 6 -6.90 -8.42 1.88
C THR A 6 -7.42 -7.74 0.62
N LEU A 7 -8.60 -8.17 0.14
CA LEU A 7 -9.21 -7.63 -1.07
C LEU A 7 -9.53 -6.14 -0.92
N GLN A 8 -10.05 -5.73 0.24
CA GLN A 8 -10.37 -4.33 0.51
C GLN A 8 -9.11 -3.46 0.58
N VAL A 9 -8.03 -3.91 1.22
CA VAL A 9 -6.75 -3.17 1.26
C VAL A 9 -6.20 -2.97 -0.15
N GLN A 10 -6.22 -4.00 -0.98
CA GLN A 10 -5.79 -3.88 -2.37
C GLN A 10 -6.67 -2.90 -3.16
N GLU A 11 -7.98 -2.90 -2.91
CA GLU A 11 -8.92 -1.99 -3.56
C GLU A 11 -8.72 -0.53 -3.13
N LEU A 12 -8.53 -0.29 -1.84
CA LEU A 12 -8.21 1.04 -1.32
C LEU A 12 -6.90 1.58 -1.91
N THR A 13 -5.93 0.70 -2.14
CA THR A 13 -4.64 1.05 -2.75
C THR A 13 -4.81 1.37 -4.24
N ARG A 14 -5.53 0.54 -5.01
CA ARG A 14 -5.78 0.77 -6.45
C ARG A 14 -6.57 2.05 -6.77
N LYS A 15 -7.36 2.55 -5.82
CA LYS A 15 -8.11 3.81 -5.98
C LYS A 15 -7.24 5.06 -5.91
N VAL A 16 -5.99 4.94 -5.47
CA VAL A 16 -5.07 6.08 -5.44
C VAL A 16 -4.54 6.33 -6.85
N SER A 17 -4.64 7.59 -7.29
CA SER A 17 -4.15 8.00 -8.60
C SER A 17 -2.67 7.69 -8.76
N GLY A 18 -2.29 7.11 -9.89
CA GLY A 18 -0.90 6.76 -10.20
C GLY A 18 -0.44 5.39 -9.66
N VAL A 19 -1.29 4.64 -8.94
CA VAL A 19 -1.06 3.22 -8.66
C VAL A 19 -1.48 2.40 -9.87
N THR A 20 -0.59 1.54 -10.38
CA THR A 20 -0.87 0.69 -11.55
C THR A 20 -1.08 -0.76 -11.17
N THR A 21 -0.29 -1.29 -10.24
CA THR A 21 -0.38 -2.68 -9.78
C THR A 21 -0.25 -2.75 -8.27
N VAL A 22 -1.05 -3.62 -7.65
CA VAL A 22 -0.97 -3.94 -6.22
C VAL A 22 -0.89 -5.44 -6.07
N ARG A 23 0.24 -5.94 -5.58
CA ARG A 23 0.44 -7.36 -5.32
C ARG A 23 -0.19 -7.77 -3.98
N PRO A 24 -0.35 -9.07 -3.70
CA PRO A 24 -0.89 -9.54 -2.42
C PRO A 24 -0.05 -8.98 -1.25
N PRO A 25 -0.68 -8.32 -0.26
CA PRO A 25 0.02 -7.74 0.87
C PRO A 25 0.49 -8.81 1.86
N LEU A 26 1.53 -8.49 2.62
CA LEU A 26 1.96 -9.26 3.78
C LEU A 26 1.53 -8.56 5.06
N THR A 27 1.18 -9.34 6.09
CA THR A 27 0.80 -8.79 7.40
C THR A 27 1.42 -9.56 8.54
N MET A 28 1.72 -8.85 9.63
CA MET A 28 2.20 -9.44 10.88
C MET A 28 1.49 -8.79 12.07
N TYR A 29 0.95 -9.59 12.97
CA TYR A 29 0.45 -9.10 14.27
C TYR A 29 1.64 -8.83 15.19
N LEU A 30 1.76 -7.60 15.66
CA LEU A 30 2.72 -7.19 16.69
C LEU A 30 2.08 -7.19 18.08
N ALA A 31 0.76 -6.99 18.14
CA ALA A 31 -0.11 -7.11 19.31
C ALA A 31 -1.55 -7.41 18.84
N PRO A 32 -2.51 -7.68 19.74
CA PRO A 32 -3.90 -7.95 19.34
C PRO A 32 -4.51 -6.87 18.44
N ASP A 33 -4.20 -5.59 18.71
CA ASP A 33 -4.69 -4.42 17.97
C ASP A 33 -3.54 -3.62 17.32
N ASP A 34 -2.44 -4.29 16.98
CA ASP A 34 -1.31 -3.69 16.26
C ASP A 34 -0.86 -4.61 15.15
N VAL A 35 -1.19 -4.24 13.92
CA VAL A 35 -0.88 -5.01 12.72
C VAL A 35 0.06 -4.20 11.83
N MET A 36 1.17 -4.83 11.45
CA MET A 36 2.03 -4.33 10.40
C MET A 36 1.50 -4.79 9.04
N LEU A 37 1.46 -3.89 8.08
CA LEU A 37 1.12 -4.13 6.68
C LEU A 37 2.33 -3.80 5.80
N ALA A 38 2.71 -4.71 4.91
CA ALA A 38 3.68 -4.46 3.86
C ALA A 38 3.00 -4.62 2.49
N LEU A 39 3.08 -3.57 1.68
CA LEU A 39 2.52 -3.49 0.34
C LEU A 39 3.64 -3.50 -0.68
N ASP A 40 3.41 -4.18 -1.79
CA ASP A 40 4.27 -4.14 -2.98
C ASP A 40 3.44 -3.54 -4.13
N VAL A 41 3.82 -2.33 -4.53
CA VAL A 41 3.03 -1.44 -5.39
C VAL A 41 3.88 -0.94 -6.55
N ASP A 42 3.37 -1.10 -7.77
CA ASP A 42 3.91 -0.43 -8.95
C ASP A 42 3.18 0.91 -9.13
N PHE A 43 3.97 1.96 -9.40
CA PHE A 43 3.46 3.29 -9.73
C PHE A 43 3.61 3.57 -11.22
N ASP A 44 2.85 4.53 -11.74
CA ASP A 44 3.00 4.99 -13.12
C ASP A 44 4.39 5.64 -13.31
N ASP A 45 5.11 5.22 -14.34
CA ASP A 45 6.49 5.68 -14.61
C ASP A 45 6.58 7.16 -14.95
N SER A 46 5.48 7.80 -15.33
CA SER A 46 5.44 9.25 -15.58
C SER A 46 5.43 10.07 -14.29
N LEU A 47 5.23 9.44 -13.13
CA LEU A 47 5.26 10.15 -11.86
C LEU A 47 6.68 10.56 -11.47
N THR A 48 6.79 11.81 -11.03
CA THR A 48 7.98 12.28 -10.31
C THR A 48 8.08 11.61 -8.94
N ALA A 49 9.28 11.61 -8.36
CA ALA A 49 9.50 11.09 -7.00
C ALA A 49 8.56 11.74 -5.96
N THR A 50 8.30 13.05 -6.09
CA THR A 50 7.35 13.77 -5.22
C THR A 50 5.92 13.26 -5.38
N GLN A 51 5.48 13.00 -6.62
CA GLN A 51 4.13 12.46 -6.85
C GLN A 51 3.99 11.01 -6.35
N VAL A 52 5.06 10.20 -6.42
CA VAL A 52 5.09 8.87 -5.81
C VAL A 52 4.97 8.98 -4.28
N GLU A 53 5.69 9.91 -3.65
CA GLU A 53 5.59 10.17 -2.21
C GLU A 53 4.16 10.59 -1.81
N GLU A 54 3.55 11.50 -2.57
CA GLU A 54 2.15 11.91 -2.36
C GLU A 54 1.18 10.73 -2.48
N ALA A 55 1.38 9.87 -3.48
CA ALA A 55 0.57 8.66 -3.66
C ALA A 55 0.76 7.66 -2.50
N VAL A 56 2.00 7.47 -2.02
CA VAL A 56 2.30 6.64 -0.84
C VAL A 56 1.56 7.17 0.39
N VAL A 57 1.60 8.47 0.64
CA VAL A 57 0.86 9.11 1.75
C VAL A 57 -0.65 8.90 1.59
N ALA A 58 -1.18 9.06 0.38
CA ALA A 58 -2.59 8.84 0.08
C ALA A 58 -3.03 7.39 0.33
N VAL A 59 -2.23 6.40 -0.09
CA VAL A 59 -2.47 4.97 0.18
C VAL A 59 -2.52 4.72 1.69
N GLN A 60 -1.50 5.19 2.42
CA GLN A 60 -1.41 5.00 3.86
C GLN A 60 -2.61 5.62 4.59
N ASN A 61 -3.03 6.82 4.20
CA ASN A 61 -4.19 7.50 4.78
C ASN A 61 -5.50 6.77 4.48
N SER A 62 -5.69 6.34 3.23
CA SER A 62 -6.87 5.58 2.78
C SER A 62 -7.03 4.29 3.59
N ILE A 63 -5.94 3.54 3.78
CA ILE A 63 -5.95 2.29 4.54
C ILE A 63 -6.23 2.56 6.02
N ARG A 64 -5.53 3.51 6.66
CA ARG A 64 -5.74 3.83 8.09
C ARG A 64 -7.16 4.33 8.39
N ALA A 65 -7.78 5.04 7.46
CA ALA A 65 -9.15 5.51 7.61
C ALA A 65 -10.17 4.35 7.66
N ASN A 66 -9.88 3.22 7.00
CA ASN A 66 -10.75 2.05 6.97
C ASN A 66 -10.32 0.95 7.96
N TYR A 67 -9.04 0.90 8.30
CA TYR A 67 -8.40 -0.14 9.11
C TYR A 67 -7.38 0.48 10.08
N PRO A 68 -7.83 1.07 11.20
CA PRO A 68 -6.96 1.75 12.16
C PRO A 68 -5.98 0.81 12.88
N GLU A 69 -6.17 -0.51 12.82
CA GLU A 69 -5.23 -1.51 13.34
C GLU A 69 -3.90 -1.56 12.57
N PHE A 70 -3.86 -1.08 11.30
CA PHE A 70 -2.64 -0.98 10.51
C PHE A 70 -1.81 0.26 10.89
N LYS A 71 -1.19 0.20 12.07
CA LYS A 71 -0.38 1.30 12.61
C LYS A 71 0.91 1.49 11.81
N ARG A 72 1.49 0.41 11.30
CA ARG A 72 2.72 0.41 10.50
C ARG A 72 2.42 -0.09 9.09
N ILE A 73 2.59 0.79 8.09
CA ILE A 73 2.39 0.48 6.67
C ILE A 73 3.68 0.77 5.93
N PHE A 74 4.32 -0.28 5.41
CA PHE A 74 5.47 -0.17 4.51
C PHE A 74 5.01 -0.36 3.08
N ILE A 75 5.52 0.46 2.16
CA ILE A 75 5.24 0.36 0.74
C ILE A 75 6.56 0.24 0.00
N GLU A 76 6.77 -0.90 -0.65
CA GLU A 76 7.82 -1.03 -1.66
C GLU A 76 7.27 -0.43 -2.96
N ALA A 77 7.86 0.70 -3.36
CA ALA A 77 7.53 1.39 -4.60
C ALA A 77 8.47 0.90 -5.71
N LYS A 78 7.94 0.10 -6.65
CA LYS A 78 8.70 -0.31 -7.82
C LYS A 78 8.40 0.63 -8.98
N SER A 79 9.46 1.27 -9.48
CA SER A 79 9.46 1.91 -10.80
C SER A 79 9.99 0.89 -11.82
N LEU A 80 9.47 0.90 -13.04
CA LEU A 80 9.96 0.02 -14.10
C LEU A 80 11.44 0.26 -14.45
N ALA A 81 12.05 1.34 -13.97
CA ALA A 81 13.46 1.68 -14.16
C ALA A 81 14.47 0.74 -13.44
N GLY A 82 14.00 -0.23 -12.65
CA GLY A 82 14.88 -1.07 -11.81
C GLY A 82 14.64 -2.58 -11.90
N ARG A 83 14.34 -3.12 -13.09
CA ARG A 83 14.42 -4.58 -13.32
C ARG A 83 15.79 -4.93 -13.87
N GLU A 84 16.71 -5.33 -12.98
CA GLU A 84 17.84 -6.21 -13.34
C GLU A 84 17.38 -7.68 -13.35
#